data_AF-A0AAD7CWA3-F1
#
_entry.id   AF-A0AAD7CWA3-F1
#
_cell.length_a   1.000
_cell.length_b   1.000
_cell.length_c   1.000
_cell.angle_alpha   90.00
_cell.angle_beta   90.00
_cell.angle_gamma   90.00
#
_symmetry.space_group_name_H-M   'P 1'
#
loop_
_entity.id
_entity.type
_entity.pdbx_description
1 polymer ?
#
loop_
_entity_poly.entity_id
_entity_poly.type
_entity_poly.pdbx_seq_one_letter_code
_entity_poly.pdbx_strand_id
1 'polypeptide(L)'
;NYTHPDNVFCSSPLLSSFVTCNTAPALRPEKTDHLPVIYELDVRPNVVEHVPRPMWRKTEWDEFRATLFIELSGVLLRASYATREEVDDAIAAVHDAIQTCVDAHVQMSKPSPYRKRWWTDALAVLKRESQRALRDAHQHRMTPEHPVHEEARVRRNMY
;
A
#
# COMPACT_ATOMS: atom_id res chain seq x y z
N ASN A 1 0.66 -42.03 -24.08
CA ASN A 1 1.79 -42.15 -23.15
C ASN A 1 1.27 -41.74 -21.77
N TYR A 2 1.28 -42.63 -20.76
CA TYR A 2 0.83 -42.33 -19.38
C TYR A 2 2.01 -42.05 -18.45
N THR A 3 3.15 -41.67 -19.03
CA THR A 3 4.31 -41.21 -18.26
C THR A 3 3.95 -39.90 -17.54
N HIS A 4 4.43 -39.74 -16.31
CA HIS A 4 4.24 -38.54 -15.49
C HIS A 4 5.53 -37.69 -15.44
N PRO A 5 5.93 -36.99 -16.52
CA PRO A 5 7.12 -36.14 -16.50
C PRO A 5 6.90 -34.81 -15.75
N ASP A 6 5.65 -34.36 -15.65
CA ASP A 6 5.27 -33.08 -15.06
C ASP A 6 5.16 -33.20 -13.54
N ASN A 7 5.92 -32.37 -12.81
CA ASN A 7 6.01 -32.41 -11.36
C ASN A 7 5.65 -31.06 -10.73
N VAL A 8 4.99 -31.11 -9.57
CA VAL A 8 4.76 -29.94 -8.71
C VAL A 8 5.77 -29.97 -7.58
N PHE A 9 6.70 -29.01 -7.60
CA PHE A 9 7.72 -28.88 -6.55
C PHE A 9 7.23 -27.93 -5.46
N CYS A 10 7.43 -28.32 -4.19
CA CYS A 10 7.15 -27.46 -3.05
C CYS A 10 8.27 -27.55 -2.01
N SER A 11 8.39 -26.52 -1.17
CA SER A 11 9.26 -26.57 0.00
C SER A 11 8.62 -27.42 1.09
N SER A 12 9.44 -28.12 1.89
CA SER A 12 8.97 -29.00 2.96
C SER A 12 7.92 -28.35 3.90
N PRO A 13 8.05 -27.07 4.32
CA PRO A 13 7.03 -26.43 5.15
C PRO A 13 5.64 -26.32 4.49
N LEU A 14 5.60 -26.16 3.17
CA LEU A 14 4.35 -25.97 2.41
C LEU A 14 3.62 -27.30 2.15
N LEU A 15 4.30 -28.44 2.35
CA LEU A 15 3.70 -29.76 2.12
C LEU A 15 2.43 -29.97 2.96
N SER A 16 2.45 -29.47 4.20
CA SER A 16 1.29 -29.53 5.10
C SER A 16 0.08 -28.71 4.64
N SER A 17 0.27 -27.76 3.72
CA SER A 17 -0.81 -26.95 3.14
C SER A 17 -1.48 -27.61 1.93
N PHE A 18 -0.94 -28.71 1.37
CA PHE A 18 -1.58 -29.38 0.24
C PHE A 18 -2.84 -30.13 0.71
N VAL A 19 -3.99 -29.75 0.14
CA VAL A 19 -5.25 -30.47 0.30
C VAL A 19 -5.34 -31.59 -0.72
N THR A 20 -5.00 -31.30 -1.98
CA THR A 20 -4.94 -32.28 -3.07
C THR A 20 -3.80 -31.94 -4.04
N CYS A 21 -3.26 -32.95 -4.72
CA CYS A 21 -2.36 -32.79 -5.86
C CYS A 21 -2.49 -34.05 -6.72
N ASN A 22 -3.08 -33.94 -7.91
CA ASN A 22 -3.30 -35.08 -8.80
C ASN A 22 -3.38 -34.65 -10.26
N THR A 23 -3.17 -35.58 -11.17
CA THR A 23 -3.49 -35.36 -12.59
C THR A 23 -5.00 -35.29 -12.79
N ALA A 24 -5.46 -34.46 -13.73
CA ALA A 24 -6.86 -34.36 -14.14
C ALA A 24 -7.01 -34.73 -15.63
N PRO A 25 -7.00 -36.03 -15.99
CA PRO A 25 -7.02 -36.44 -17.40
C PRO A 25 -8.25 -35.95 -18.18
N ALA A 26 -9.38 -35.80 -17.50
CA ALA A 26 -10.61 -35.26 -18.09
C ALA A 26 -10.50 -33.81 -18.55
N LEU A 27 -9.49 -33.06 -18.06
CA LEU A 27 -9.23 -31.66 -18.42
C LEU A 27 -8.12 -31.52 -19.46
N ARG A 28 -7.70 -32.62 -20.10
CA ARG A 28 -6.66 -32.61 -21.13
C ARG A 28 -7.07 -31.72 -22.31
N PRO A 29 -6.30 -30.67 -22.64
CA PRO A 29 -6.56 -29.84 -23.80
C PRO A 29 -6.48 -30.62 -25.12
N GLU A 30 -7.16 -30.14 -26.16
CA GLU A 30 -7.01 -30.69 -27.50
C GLU A 30 -5.57 -30.51 -28.01
N LYS A 31 -5.03 -31.53 -28.69
CA LYS A 31 -3.70 -31.54 -29.34
C LYS A 31 -2.47 -31.51 -28.43
N THR A 32 -2.59 -31.80 -27.14
CA THR A 32 -1.44 -32.09 -26.25
C THR A 32 -1.46 -33.54 -25.80
N ASP A 33 -0.30 -34.16 -25.58
CA ASP A 33 -0.15 -35.48 -24.94
C ASP A 33 0.10 -35.41 -23.43
N HIS A 34 0.23 -34.19 -22.88
CA HIS A 34 0.37 -33.93 -21.46
C HIS A 34 -0.98 -33.98 -20.71
N LEU A 35 -0.94 -34.44 -19.46
CA LEU A 35 -2.07 -34.40 -18.53
C LEU A 35 -1.86 -33.25 -17.54
N PRO A 36 -2.84 -32.37 -17.32
CA PRO A 36 -2.69 -31.30 -16.35
C PRO A 36 -2.58 -31.87 -14.93
N VAL A 37 -1.66 -31.34 -14.13
CA VAL A 37 -1.62 -31.58 -12.67
C VAL A 37 -2.36 -30.44 -11.99
N ILE A 38 -3.38 -30.78 -11.21
CA ILE A 38 -4.19 -29.86 -10.42
C ILE A 38 -3.85 -30.07 -8.95
N TYR A 39 -3.60 -28.99 -8.23
CA TYR A 39 -3.37 -29.01 -6.80
C TYR A 39 -4.19 -27.94 -6.10
N GLU A 40 -4.53 -28.20 -4.85
CA GLU A 40 -5.24 -27.29 -3.96
C GLU A 40 -4.42 -27.09 -2.70
N LEU A 41 -4.28 -25.83 -2.29
CA LEU A 41 -3.52 -25.43 -1.10
C LEU A 41 -4.44 -24.73 -0.10
N ASP A 42 -4.49 -25.23 1.14
CA ASP A 42 -5.03 -24.49 2.29
C ASP A 42 -3.94 -23.55 2.81
N VAL A 43 -3.94 -22.33 2.26
CA VAL A 43 -3.08 -21.26 2.73
C VAL A 43 -3.90 -20.27 3.53
N ARG A 44 -3.47 -20.06 4.78
CA ARG A 44 -3.97 -18.97 5.63
C ARG A 44 -2.88 -17.93 5.71
N PRO A 45 -2.90 -16.89 4.85
CA PRO A 45 -1.95 -15.81 5.00
C PRO A 45 -2.19 -15.16 6.36
N ASN A 46 -1.13 -15.02 7.15
CA ASN A 46 -1.19 -14.20 8.35
C ASN A 46 -1.55 -12.78 7.93
N VAL A 47 -2.76 -12.34 8.28
CA VAL A 47 -3.17 -10.95 8.10
C VAL A 47 -2.45 -10.16 9.17
N VAL A 48 -1.36 -9.51 8.79
CA VAL A 48 -0.69 -8.56 9.68
C VAL A 48 -1.57 -7.31 9.71
N GLU A 49 -2.12 -7.02 10.88
CA GLU A 49 -2.76 -5.72 11.11
C GLU A 49 -1.71 -4.63 10.95
N HIS A 50 -1.93 -3.77 9.97
CA HIS A 50 -1.09 -2.61 9.79
C HIS A 50 -1.60 -1.51 10.70
N VAL A 51 -0.85 -1.21 11.76
CA VAL A 51 -1.16 -0.11 12.67
C VAL A 51 -0.93 1.23 11.95
N PRO A 52 -1.86 2.20 12.03
CA PRO A 52 -1.63 3.57 11.60
C PRO A 52 -0.34 4.14 12.20
N ARG A 53 0.45 4.82 11.37
CA ARG A 53 1.71 5.46 11.75
C ARG A 53 1.73 6.93 11.32
N PRO A 54 2.32 7.85 12.10
CA PRO A 54 2.43 9.25 11.73
C PRO A 54 3.22 9.44 10.43
N MET A 55 2.73 10.29 9.54
CA MET A 55 3.32 10.54 8.22
C MET A 55 4.20 11.79 8.19
N TRP A 56 5.26 11.82 9.02
CA TRP A 56 6.18 12.96 9.14
C TRP A 56 6.72 13.54 7.83
N ARG A 57 6.93 12.68 6.82
CA ARG A 57 7.42 13.11 5.50
C ARG A 57 6.42 13.95 4.71
N LYS A 58 5.12 13.87 5.03
CA LYS A 58 4.05 14.62 4.37
C LYS A 58 3.52 15.78 5.23
N THR A 59 4.17 16.07 6.35
CA THR A 59 3.79 17.19 7.21
C THR A 59 4.16 18.51 6.53
N GLU A 60 3.22 19.45 6.52
CA GLU A 60 3.48 20.83 6.10
C GLU A 60 4.24 21.55 7.21
N TRP A 61 5.56 21.55 7.09
CA TRP A 61 6.44 21.96 8.19
C TRP A 61 6.36 23.44 8.55
N ASP A 62 5.98 24.31 7.62
CA ASP A 62 5.81 25.73 7.90
C ASP A 62 4.61 25.98 8.82
N GLU A 63 3.47 25.35 8.54
CA GLU A 63 2.27 25.43 9.40
C GLU A 63 2.49 24.75 10.75
N PHE A 64 3.17 23.60 10.75
CA PHE A 64 3.57 22.91 11.98
C PHE A 64 4.41 23.82 12.88
N ARG A 65 5.44 24.48 12.32
CA ARG A 65 6.33 25.38 13.08
C ARG A 65 5.61 26.61 13.58
N ALA A 66 4.72 27.20 12.77
CA ALA A 66 3.93 28.36 13.18
C ALA A 66 3.04 28.02 14.38
N THR A 67 2.37 26.86 14.34
CA THR A 67 1.54 26.38 15.44
C THR A 67 2.37 26.07 16.67
N LEU A 68 3.50 25.36 16.51
CA LEU A 68 4.40 25.04 17.61
C LEU A 68 4.94 26.29 18.30
N PHE A 69 5.27 27.34 17.54
CA PHE A 69 5.70 28.60 18.11
C PHE A 69 4.61 29.23 18.99
N ILE A 70 3.35 29.21 18.53
CA ILE A 70 2.21 29.75 19.28
C ILE A 70 2.00 28.94 20.57
N GLU A 71 1.92 27.61 20.46
CA GLU A 71 1.71 26.71 21.60
C GLU A 71 2.82 26.85 22.65
N LEU A 72 4.09 26.83 22.22
CA LEU A 72 5.23 26.99 23.13
C LEU A 72 5.33 28.38 23.74
N SER A 73 4.90 29.43 23.03
CA SER A 73 4.86 30.79 23.58
C SER A 73 3.83 30.92 24.71
N GLY A 74 2.81 30.06 24.73
CA GLY A 74 1.85 29.96 25.82
C GLY A 74 2.36 29.19 27.04
N VAL A 75 3.45 28.42 26.91
CA VAL A 75 4.04 27.65 28.01
C VAL A 75 4.83 28.58 28.93
N LEU A 76 4.36 28.75 30.17
CA LEU A 76 5.02 29.55 31.19
C LEU A 76 6.17 28.77 31.84
N LEU A 77 7.35 28.81 31.21
CA LEU A 77 8.57 28.30 31.82
C LEU A 77 9.11 29.26 32.87
N ARG A 78 9.58 28.71 33.99
CA ARG A 78 10.13 29.48 35.11
C ARG A 78 11.66 29.58 35.00
N ALA A 79 12.22 30.65 35.57
CA ALA A 79 13.67 30.82 35.67
C ALA A 79 14.34 29.80 36.62
N SER A 80 13.57 29.28 37.58
CA SER A 80 13.99 28.19 38.46
C SER A 80 12.80 27.36 38.90
N TYR A 81 13.08 26.10 39.25
CA TYR A 81 12.13 25.13 39.79
C TYR A 81 12.64 24.68 41.15
N ALA A 82 11.80 24.73 42.17
CA ALA A 82 12.15 24.43 43.55
C ALA A 82 11.96 22.94 43.89
N THR A 83 11.07 22.26 43.17
CA THR A 83 10.74 20.85 43.40
C THR A 83 10.81 20.05 42.11
N ARG A 84 10.86 18.72 42.26
CA ARG A 84 10.81 17.80 41.13
C ARG A 84 9.45 17.89 40.42
N GLU A 85 8.38 18.02 41.20
CA GLU A 85 7.02 18.12 40.69
C GLU A 85 6.86 19.34 39.78
N GLU A 86 7.44 20.48 40.15
CA GLU A 86 7.43 21.67 39.29
C GLU A 86 8.20 21.48 37.97
N VAL A 87 9.24 20.65 37.97
CA VAL A 87 9.97 20.29 36.74
C VAL A 87 9.14 19.33 35.90
N ASP A 88 8.54 18.32 36.51
CA ASP A 88 7.70 17.33 35.82
C ASP A 88 6.48 18.02 35.17
N ASP A 89 5.85 18.99 35.85
CA ASP A 89 4.76 19.81 35.31
C ASP A 89 5.20 20.65 34.11
N ALA A 90 6.39 21.25 34.17
CA ALA A 90 6.93 22.03 33.06
C ALA A 90 7.24 21.14 31.85
N ILE A 91 7.77 19.94 32.07
CA ILE A 91 8.01 18.95 31.01
C ILE A 91 6.68 18.53 30.39
N ALA A 92 5.67 18.24 31.20
CA ALA A 92 4.33 17.88 30.71
C ALA A 92 3.73 19.00 29.85
N ALA A 93 3.84 20.26 30.29
CA ALA A 93 3.34 21.40 29.51
C ALA A 93 4.02 21.55 28.14
N VAL A 94 5.34 21.38 28.08
CA VAL A 94 6.07 21.40 26.79
C VAL A 94 5.68 20.20 25.91
N HIS A 95 5.57 19.02 26.51
CA HIS A 95 5.15 17.82 25.80
C HIS A 95 3.75 17.97 25.19
N ASP A 96 2.80 18.52 25.95
CA ASP A 96 1.42 18.70 25.51
C ASP A 96 1.31 19.74 24.39
N ALA A 97 2.11 20.81 24.44
CA ALA A 97 2.22 21.77 23.34
C ALA A 97 2.73 21.11 22.05
N ILE A 98 3.74 20.24 22.16
CA ILE A 98 4.25 19.47 21.01
C ILE A 98 3.18 18.50 20.51
N GLN A 99 2.52 17.76 21.39
CA GLN A 99 1.52 16.76 21.02
C GLN A 99 0.30 17.41 20.34
N THR A 100 -0.13 18.58 20.80
CA THR A 100 -1.17 19.39 20.16
C THR A 100 -0.82 19.72 18.71
N CYS A 101 0.44 20.08 18.45
CA CYS A 101 0.90 20.33 17.08
C CYS A 101 0.96 19.06 16.25
N VAL A 102 1.40 17.95 16.84
CA VAL A 102 1.43 16.65 16.16
C VAL A 102 0.02 16.23 15.74
N ASP A 103 -0.96 16.35 16.63
CA ASP A 103 -2.33 15.94 16.36
C ASP A 103 -3.01 16.82 15.30
N ALA A 104 -2.68 18.12 15.27
CA ALA A 104 -3.21 19.06 14.29
C ALA A 104 -2.62 18.85 12.88
N HIS A 105 -1.33 18.55 12.78
CA HIS A 105 -0.59 18.67 11.51
C HIS A 105 -0.01 17.37 10.97
N VAL A 106 0.15 16.35 11.80
CA VAL A 106 0.77 15.08 11.41
C VAL A 106 -0.31 14.06 11.13
N GLN A 107 -0.62 13.91 9.84
CA GLN A 107 -1.60 12.92 9.41
C GLN A 107 -1.16 11.49 9.76
N MET A 108 -2.10 10.71 10.28
CA MET A 108 -1.91 9.27 10.46
C MET A 108 -2.07 8.56 9.12
N SER A 109 -1.17 7.62 8.86
CA SER A 109 -1.28 6.76 7.69
C SER A 109 -2.55 5.91 7.77
N LYS A 110 -3.17 5.67 6.61
CA LYS A 110 -4.36 4.83 6.46
C LYS A 110 -3.95 3.52 5.81
N PRO A 111 -3.34 2.60 6.58
CA PRO A 111 -2.94 1.34 6.01
C PRO A 111 -4.17 0.55 5.56
N SER A 112 -4.03 -0.15 4.45
CA SER A 112 -5.08 -1.02 3.92
C SER A 112 -4.43 -2.36 3.57
N PRO A 113 -5.05 -3.49 3.96
CA PRO A 113 -4.52 -4.82 3.62
C PRO A 113 -4.45 -5.05 2.10
N TYR A 114 -5.24 -4.29 1.33
CA TYR A 114 -5.28 -4.37 -0.12
C TYR A 114 -4.26 -3.44 -0.81
N ARG A 115 -3.56 -2.59 -0.06
CA ARG A 115 -2.57 -1.67 -0.63
C ARG A 115 -1.29 -2.44 -0.94
N LYS A 116 -0.96 -2.54 -2.22
CA LYS A 116 0.26 -3.22 -2.67
C LYS A 116 1.49 -2.47 -2.18
N ARG A 117 2.50 -3.20 -1.68
CA ARG A 117 3.74 -2.61 -1.10
C ARG A 117 4.55 -1.78 -2.10
N TRP A 118 4.51 -2.15 -3.38
CA TRP A 118 5.18 -1.45 -4.46
C TRP A 118 4.37 -0.27 -5.03
N TRP A 119 3.19 0.01 -4.47
CA TRP A 119 2.34 1.11 -4.93
C TRP A 119 2.83 2.47 -4.45
N THR A 120 3.24 3.33 -5.38
CA THR A 120 3.73 4.69 -5.11
C THR A 120 2.73 5.75 -5.57
N ASP A 121 2.89 6.98 -5.07
CA ASP A 121 2.07 8.11 -5.51
C ASP A 121 2.28 8.43 -7.00
N ALA A 122 3.50 8.19 -7.52
CA ALA A 122 3.80 8.29 -8.95
C ALA A 122 3.00 7.27 -9.78
N LEU A 123 2.91 6.00 -9.33
CA LEU A 123 2.06 5.00 -9.97
C LEU A 123 0.57 5.35 -9.88
N ALA A 124 0.13 6.02 -8.81
CA ALA A 124 -1.24 6.53 -8.71
C ALA A 124 -1.54 7.67 -9.70
N VAL A 125 -0.55 8.50 -10.03
CA VAL A 125 -0.66 9.50 -11.11
C VAL A 125 -0.73 8.79 -12.46
N LEU A 126 0.24 7.93 -12.78
CA LEU A 126 0.30 7.21 -14.06
C LEU A 126 -0.97 6.38 -14.32
N LYS A 127 -1.48 5.68 -13.31
CA LYS A 127 -2.75 4.94 -13.43
C LYS A 127 -3.92 5.87 -13.76
N ARG A 128 -4.04 7.03 -13.09
CA ARG A 128 -5.14 7.98 -13.34
C ARG A 128 -5.08 8.56 -14.75
N GLU A 129 -3.89 8.87 -15.23
CA GLU A 129 -3.67 9.36 -16.60
C GLU A 129 -3.99 8.29 -17.63
N SER A 130 -3.48 7.07 -17.44
CA SER A 130 -3.79 5.91 -18.30
C SER A 130 -5.29 5.64 -18.37
N GLN A 131 -5.98 5.62 -17.22
CA GLN A 131 -7.43 5.43 -17.17
C GLN A 131 -8.22 6.57 -17.83
N ARG A 132 -7.72 7.80 -17.77
CA ARG A 132 -8.35 8.94 -18.46
C ARG A 132 -8.25 8.75 -19.97
N ALA A 133 -7.04 8.54 -20.48
CA ALA A 133 -6.81 8.33 -21.92
C ALA A 133 -7.61 7.14 -22.46
N LEU A 134 -7.71 6.04 -21.70
CA LEU A 134 -8.54 4.88 -22.09
C LEU A 134 -10.04 5.21 -22.14
N ARG A 135 -10.56 6.04 -21.23
CA ARG A 135 -11.96 6.49 -21.28
C ARG A 135 -12.23 7.34 -22.52
N ASP A 136 -11.30 8.24 -22.84
CA ASP A 136 -11.41 9.13 -23.99
C ASP A 136 -11.32 8.33 -25.31
N ALA A 137 -10.41 7.36 -25.39
CA ALA A 137 -10.34 6.40 -26.50
C ALA A 137 -11.64 5.59 -26.66
N HIS A 138 -12.25 5.15 -25.57
CA HIS A 138 -13.53 4.45 -25.62
C HIS A 138 -14.69 5.33 -26.13
N GLN A 139 -14.70 6.63 -25.77
CA GLN A 139 -15.68 7.58 -26.31
C GLN A 139 -15.53 7.75 -27.82
N HIS A 140 -14.29 7.85 -28.32
CA HIS A 140 -13.96 7.97 -29.74
C HIS A 140 -13.77 6.62 -30.46
N ARG A 141 -14.31 5.52 -29.94
CA ARG A 141 -14.14 4.17 -30.51
C ARG A 141 -14.64 4.03 -31.95
N MET A 142 -15.58 4.89 -32.37
CA MET A 142 -16.11 4.91 -33.74
C MET A 142 -15.27 5.75 -34.71
N THR A 143 -14.19 6.37 -34.23
CA THR A 143 -13.27 7.17 -35.04
C THR A 143 -11.86 6.62 -34.86
N PRO A 144 -11.47 5.57 -35.62
CA PRO A 144 -10.19 4.87 -35.42
C PRO A 144 -8.94 5.75 -35.58
N GLU A 145 -9.03 6.81 -36.38
CA GLU A 145 -7.92 7.73 -36.65
C GLU A 145 -7.77 8.83 -35.59
N HIS A 146 -8.64 8.86 -34.57
CA HIS A 146 -8.57 9.89 -33.54
C HIS A 146 -7.27 9.75 -32.72
N PRO A 147 -6.49 10.84 -32.51
CA PRO A 147 -5.17 10.77 -31.86
C PRO A 147 -5.17 10.22 -30.43
N VAL A 148 -6.33 10.27 -29.76
CA VAL A 148 -6.54 9.71 -28.41
C VAL A 148 -6.25 8.20 -28.32
N HIS A 149 -6.37 7.46 -29.42
CA HIS A 149 -6.07 6.02 -29.41
C HIS A 149 -4.57 5.78 -29.24
N GLU A 150 -3.75 6.59 -29.91
CA GLU A 150 -2.29 6.53 -29.76
C GLU A 150 -1.86 7.06 -28.38
N GLU A 151 -2.49 8.12 -27.89
CA GLU A 151 -2.24 8.61 -26.53
C GLU A 151 -2.56 7.54 -25.48
N ALA A 152 -3.70 6.86 -25.60
CA ALA A 152 -4.09 5.78 -24.70
C ALA A 152 -3.09 4.60 -24.75
N ARG A 153 -2.57 4.26 -25.94
CA ARG A 153 -1.54 3.23 -26.10
C ARG A 153 -0.25 3.61 -25.38
N VAL A 154 0.24 4.84 -25.59
CA VAL A 154 1.46 5.34 -24.95
C VAL A 154 1.31 5.37 -23.43
N ARG A 155 0.21 5.96 -22.92
CA ARG A 155 -0.06 6.04 -21.47
C ARG A 155 -0.23 4.68 -20.82
N ARG A 156 -0.79 3.69 -21.54
CA ARG A 156 -0.88 2.31 -21.07
C ARG A 156 0.49 1.64 -20.97
N ASN A 157 1.42 1.92 -21.88
CA ASN A 157 2.76 1.34 -21.85
C ASN A 157 3.66 1.98 -20.79
N MET A 158 3.37 3.22 -20.38
CA MET A 158 4.09 3.90 -19.30
C MET A 158 3.65 3.46 -17.89
N TYR A 159 2.45 2.90 -17.74
CA TYR A 159 1.93 2.36 -16.47
C TYR A 159 2.22 0.87 -16.33
#